data_AF-A0A401GQX0-F1
#
_entry.id   AF-A0A401GQX0-F1
#
_cell.length_a   1.000
_cell.length_b   1.000
_cell.length_c   1.000
_cell.angle_alpha   90.00
_cell.angle_beta   90.00
_cell.angle_gamma   90.00
#
_symmetry.space_group_name_H-M   'P 1'
#
loop_
_entity.id
_entity.type
_entity.pdbx_description
1 polymer ?
#
loop_
_entity_poly.entity_id
_entity_poly.type
_entity_poly.pdbx_seq_one_letter_code
_entity_poly.pdbx_strand_id
1 'polypeptide(L)'
;MNDSNWKKTTCMVPTLMTKWKCMLLGFPRSKESFEALSASTDEEALEAWQKEYDDAMEARQNYPKIMDTFNVQLRKGKDLTQLRLTGEESTKGLEKGIAGWLLTGLKIQEAQLKLTNDIRKADQNPSVAEDLKTLERRQRLEVSILTFQHRSEKFMGRLKDVPAMEDRDDGALWDSLDENPFQIHPEDAEYSEDAIPPERASLNLPLQIGFMAAIANGLQTLAAQELELHKGLMNDILHKLRMALGLKSYLYRKRVHPANSVRTMTRAQVEVHAADQTVLACTRLYSTNQRAIMRLGTTDEDLALYRPLDKKDLHVKTAIIEASTSGLRNVNLAWFWTVDVTGD
;
A
#
# COMPACT_ATOMS: atom_id res chain seq x y z
N MET A 1 -1.55 -32.53 -36.13
CA MET A 1 -0.29 -31.88 -35.72
C MET A 1 -0.49 -30.36 -35.78
N ASN A 2 -0.73 -29.72 -34.63
CA ASN A 2 -0.91 -28.27 -34.51
C ASN A 2 0.46 -27.65 -34.26
N ASP A 3 1.19 -27.33 -35.33
CA ASP A 3 2.53 -26.77 -35.19
C ASP A 3 2.44 -25.29 -34.76
N SER A 4 2.64 -25.05 -33.47
CA SER A 4 2.71 -23.73 -32.83
C SER A 4 3.78 -22.85 -33.49
N ASN A 5 4.85 -23.44 -34.03
CA ASN A 5 5.90 -22.70 -34.71
C ASN A 5 5.44 -22.20 -36.08
N TRP A 6 4.63 -22.98 -36.82
CA TRP A 6 4.08 -22.56 -38.11
C TRP A 6 3.12 -21.38 -38.01
N LYS A 7 2.26 -21.35 -36.97
CA LYS A 7 1.40 -20.19 -36.70
C LYS A 7 2.22 -18.96 -36.30
N LYS A 8 3.30 -19.13 -35.53
CA LYS A 8 4.18 -18.02 -35.19
C LYS A 8 4.85 -17.45 -36.45
N THR A 9 5.39 -18.27 -37.34
CA THR A 9 6.06 -17.78 -38.56
C THR A 9 5.10 -17.09 -39.52
N THR A 10 3.91 -17.65 -39.74
CA THR A 10 2.89 -17.05 -40.63
C THR A 10 2.26 -15.78 -40.05
N CYS A 11 2.03 -15.70 -38.73
CA CYS A 11 1.47 -14.51 -38.10
C CYS A 11 2.53 -13.44 -37.74
N MET A 12 3.83 -13.76 -37.82
CA MET A 12 4.90 -12.83 -37.45
C MET A 12 4.90 -11.58 -38.33
N VAL A 13 4.80 -11.75 -39.66
CA VAL A 13 4.86 -10.64 -40.62
C VAL A 13 3.67 -9.68 -40.44
N PRO A 14 2.39 -10.14 -40.40
CA PRO A 14 1.27 -9.25 -40.09
C PRO A 14 1.37 -8.58 -38.72
N THR A 15 1.85 -9.29 -37.70
CA THR A 15 2.03 -8.74 -36.36
C THR A 15 3.10 -7.65 -36.33
N LEU A 16 4.23 -7.86 -37.00
CA LEU A 16 5.30 -6.87 -37.12
C LEU A 16 4.84 -5.64 -37.89
N MET A 17 4.09 -5.82 -38.99
CA MET A 17 3.51 -4.70 -39.74
C MET A 17 2.53 -3.88 -38.88
N THR A 18 1.73 -4.54 -38.05
CA THR A 18 0.78 -3.87 -37.15
C THR A 18 1.53 -3.12 -36.03
N LYS A 19 2.51 -3.76 -35.40
CA LYS A 19 3.38 -3.13 -34.40
C LYS A 19 4.16 -1.95 -34.95
N TRP A 20 4.66 -2.05 -36.19
CA TRP A 20 5.36 -0.97 -36.87
C TRP A 20 4.46 0.24 -37.10
N LYS A 21 3.20 0.02 -37.55
CA LYS A 21 2.21 1.11 -37.67
C LYS A 21 1.91 1.76 -36.32
N CYS A 22 1.74 0.97 -35.27
CA CYS A 22 1.54 1.49 -33.91
C CYS A 22 2.77 2.29 -33.42
N MET A 23 3.97 1.81 -33.73
CA MET A 23 5.23 2.49 -33.39
C MET A 23 5.34 3.82 -34.11
N LEU A 24 5.09 3.87 -35.43
CA LEU A 24 5.14 5.12 -36.20
C LEU A 24 4.17 6.19 -35.66
N LEU A 25 3.00 5.77 -35.15
CA LEU A 25 2.03 6.68 -34.54
C LEU A 25 2.47 7.14 -33.14
N GLY A 26 3.11 6.27 -32.37
CA GLY A 26 3.53 6.55 -30.99
C GLY A 26 4.90 7.23 -30.85
N PHE A 27 5.80 7.01 -31.80
CA PHE A 27 7.20 7.43 -31.73
C PHE A 27 7.38 8.96 -31.63
N PRO A 28 6.72 9.80 -32.45
CA PRO A 28 6.86 11.24 -32.32
C PRO A 28 6.48 11.74 -30.91
N ARG A 29 5.42 11.18 -30.35
CA ARG A 29 4.93 11.54 -29.01
C ARG A 29 5.84 11.06 -27.89
N SER A 30 6.34 9.82 -28.00
CA SER A 30 7.30 9.29 -27.04
C SER A 30 8.61 10.07 -27.06
N LYS A 31 9.03 10.50 -28.25
CA LYS A 31 10.22 11.34 -28.44
C LYS A 31 10.03 12.72 -27.81
N GLU A 32 8.91 13.39 -28.07
CA GLU A 32 8.58 14.67 -27.44
C GLU A 32 8.54 14.58 -25.91
N SER A 33 7.90 13.54 -25.34
CA SER A 33 7.86 13.34 -23.89
C SER A 33 9.24 13.07 -23.29
N PHE A 34 10.08 12.31 -23.98
CA PHE A 34 11.45 12.04 -23.56
C PHE A 34 12.29 13.32 -23.59
N GLU A 35 12.24 14.08 -24.68
CA GLU A 35 12.96 15.35 -24.82
C GLU A 35 12.51 16.38 -23.78
N ALA A 36 11.21 16.44 -23.47
CA ALA A 36 10.69 17.32 -22.41
C ALA A 36 11.18 16.92 -21.02
N LEU A 37 11.25 15.61 -20.72
CA LEU A 37 11.82 15.11 -19.47
C LEU A 37 13.31 15.41 -19.37
N SER A 38 14.07 15.14 -20.44
CA SER A 38 15.50 15.47 -20.50
C SER A 38 15.75 16.97 -20.34
N ALA A 39 14.93 17.83 -20.94
CA ALA A 39 15.09 19.28 -20.80
C ALA A 39 14.78 19.80 -19.37
N SER A 40 14.00 19.06 -18.58
CA SER A 40 13.67 19.43 -17.20
C SER A 40 14.62 18.88 -16.15
N THR A 41 15.54 17.99 -16.55
CA THR A 41 16.47 17.30 -15.65
C THR A 41 17.87 17.88 -15.77
N ASP A 42 18.65 17.79 -14.69
CA ASP A 42 20.04 18.21 -14.67
C ASP A 42 20.92 17.39 -15.63
N GLU A 43 21.88 18.04 -16.28
CA GLU A 43 22.71 17.46 -17.34
C GLU A 43 23.65 16.38 -16.78
N GLU A 44 24.17 16.58 -15.56
CA GLU A 44 25.02 15.59 -14.86
C GLU A 44 24.26 14.30 -14.55
N ALA A 45 22.98 14.40 -14.18
CA ALA A 45 22.13 13.25 -13.89
C ALA A 45 21.80 12.46 -15.17
N LEU A 46 21.55 13.16 -16.28
CA LEU A 46 21.31 12.53 -17.58
C LEU A 46 22.53 11.75 -18.08
N GLU A 47 23.73 12.33 -17.96
CA GLU A 47 24.98 11.64 -18.33
C GLU A 47 25.21 10.39 -17.48
N ALA A 48 24.95 10.47 -16.17
CA ALA A 48 25.05 9.34 -15.26
C ALA A 48 24.07 8.21 -15.64
N TRP A 49 22.80 8.54 -15.91
CA TRP A 49 21.80 7.55 -16.32
C TRP A 49 22.10 6.94 -17.68
N GLN A 50 22.57 7.75 -18.63
CA GLN A 50 22.96 7.26 -19.95
C GLN A 50 24.11 6.26 -19.85
N LYS A 51 25.11 6.58 -19.02
CA LYS A 51 26.24 5.68 -18.76
C LYS A 51 25.79 4.38 -18.08
N GLU A 52 24.93 4.47 -17.06
CA GLU A 52 24.40 3.30 -16.35
C GLU A 52 23.55 2.41 -17.29
N TYR A 53 22.80 3.03 -18.21
CA TYR A 53 22.08 2.32 -19.27
C TYR A 53 23.03 1.58 -20.21
N ASP A 54 24.06 2.26 -20.73
CA ASP A 54 25.01 1.67 -21.68
C ASP A 54 25.79 0.52 -21.03
N ASP A 55 26.29 0.71 -19.81
CA ASP A 55 26.98 -0.32 -19.02
C ASP A 55 26.08 -1.55 -18.78
N ALA A 56 24.81 -1.33 -18.42
CA ALA A 56 23.84 -2.42 -18.22
C ALA A 56 23.55 -3.17 -19.53
N MET A 57 23.42 -2.46 -20.65
CA MET A 57 23.10 -3.05 -21.95
C MET A 57 24.26 -3.85 -22.55
N GLU A 58 25.51 -3.44 -22.30
CA GLU A 58 26.70 -4.20 -22.68
C GLU A 58 26.86 -5.47 -21.83
N ALA A 59 26.68 -5.35 -20.51
CA ALA A 59 26.89 -6.44 -19.58
C ALA A 59 25.72 -7.44 -19.51
N ARG A 60 24.53 -7.12 -20.06
CA ARG A 60 23.30 -7.94 -19.93
C ARG A 60 23.46 -9.42 -20.33
N GLN A 61 24.33 -9.73 -21.28
CA GLN A 61 24.54 -11.10 -21.76
C GLN A 61 25.38 -11.92 -20.77
N ASN A 62 26.33 -11.29 -20.09
CA ASN A 62 27.27 -11.94 -19.18
C ASN A 62 26.80 -11.90 -17.73
N TYR A 63 26.06 -10.85 -17.34
CA TYR A 63 25.55 -10.67 -15.99
C TYR A 63 24.07 -10.24 -16.00
N PRO A 64 23.13 -11.19 -16.11
CA PRO A 64 21.70 -10.86 -16.21
C PRO A 64 21.15 -10.02 -15.04
N LYS A 65 21.76 -10.11 -13.85
CA LYS A 65 21.41 -9.28 -12.69
C LYS A 65 21.69 -7.79 -12.87
N ILE A 66 22.54 -7.39 -13.83
CA ILE A 66 22.79 -5.96 -14.08
C ILE A 66 21.54 -5.25 -14.58
N MET A 67 20.60 -5.98 -15.18
CA MET A 67 19.30 -5.45 -15.60
C MET A 67 18.42 -5.03 -14.42
N ASP A 68 18.76 -5.43 -13.19
CA ASP A 68 18.04 -4.98 -11.98
C ASP A 68 18.27 -3.49 -11.69
N THR A 69 19.22 -2.83 -12.35
CA THR A 69 19.36 -1.35 -12.37
C THR A 69 18.10 -0.66 -12.88
N PHE A 70 17.36 -1.29 -13.79
CA PHE A 70 16.10 -0.77 -14.30
C PHE A 70 14.90 -1.06 -13.39
N ASN A 71 15.07 -1.85 -12.33
CA ASN A 71 14.01 -2.07 -11.35
C ASN A 71 13.88 -0.84 -10.46
N VAL A 72 12.64 -0.47 -10.15
CA VAL A 72 12.34 0.57 -9.15
C VAL A 72 12.92 0.14 -7.79
N GLN A 73 14.02 0.74 -7.38
CA GLN A 73 14.61 0.49 -6.07
C GLN A 73 13.76 1.20 -5.00
N LEU A 74 12.87 0.47 -4.33
CA LEU A 74 12.16 0.99 -3.15
C LEU A 74 13.16 1.23 -2.01
N ARG A 75 13.76 2.42 -1.94
CA ARG A 75 14.74 2.78 -0.90
C ARG A 75 14.13 2.92 0.52
N LYS A 76 12.81 2.84 0.68
CA LYS A 76 12.10 3.15 1.95
C LYS A 76 10.92 2.21 2.26
N GLY A 77 11.09 0.89 2.15
CA GLY A 77 10.10 -0.10 2.64
C GLY A 77 10.24 -0.39 4.14
N LYS A 78 9.21 -0.97 4.76
CA LYS A 78 9.17 -1.31 6.21
C LYS A 78 10.32 -2.21 6.66
N ASP A 79 10.72 -3.16 5.83
CA ASP A 79 11.79 -4.10 6.16
C ASP A 79 13.16 -3.43 6.14
N LEU A 80 13.37 -2.47 5.22
CA LEU A 80 14.60 -1.69 5.16
C LEU A 80 14.69 -0.67 6.30
N THR A 81 13.58 -0.03 6.67
CA THR A 81 13.55 0.87 7.83
C THR A 81 13.82 0.09 9.12
N GLN A 82 13.27 -1.12 9.27
CA GLN A 82 13.59 -1.98 10.40
C GLN A 82 15.08 -2.36 10.44
N LEU A 83 15.67 -2.76 9.30
CA LEU A 83 17.08 -3.13 9.22
C LEU A 83 17.99 -1.96 9.59
N ARG A 84 17.67 -0.75 9.10
CA ARG A 84 18.39 0.48 9.48
C ARG A 84 18.27 0.76 10.97
N LEU A 85 17.05 0.75 11.53
CA LEU A 85 16.80 1.04 12.94
C LEU A 85 17.51 0.05 13.87
N THR A 86 17.47 -1.24 13.55
CA THR A 86 18.18 -2.29 14.31
C THR A 86 19.71 -2.17 14.23
N GLY A 87 20.24 -1.71 13.09
CA GLY A 87 21.65 -1.35 12.95
C GLY A 87 22.03 -0.14 13.80
N GLU A 88 21.18 0.87 13.84
CA GLU A 88 21.36 2.05 14.69
C GLU A 88 21.29 1.72 16.19
N GLU A 89 20.40 0.81 16.59
CA GLU A 89 20.33 0.32 17.97
C GLU A 89 21.67 -0.30 18.42
N SER A 90 22.30 -1.07 17.53
CA SER A 90 23.57 -1.75 17.80
C SER A 90 24.76 -0.81 17.88
N THR A 91 24.73 0.31 17.16
CA THR A 91 25.84 1.28 17.08
C THR A 91 25.73 2.40 18.10
N LYS A 92 24.51 2.87 18.40
CA LYS A 92 24.25 3.96 19.35
C LYS A 92 24.07 3.48 20.79
N GLY A 93 24.15 2.17 21.05
CA GLY A 93 23.98 1.60 22.39
C GLY A 93 22.56 1.70 22.95
N LEU A 94 21.55 1.87 22.07
CA LEU A 94 20.15 1.84 22.46
C LEU A 94 19.75 0.42 22.86
N GLU A 95 18.65 0.27 23.60
CA GLU A 95 18.16 -1.05 23.96
C GLU A 95 17.82 -1.86 22.70
N LYS A 96 18.48 -3.01 22.55
CA LYS A 96 18.29 -3.88 21.39
C LYS A 96 16.87 -4.42 21.35
N GLY A 97 16.24 -4.34 20.18
CA GLY A 97 14.95 -4.97 19.90
C GLY A 97 13.74 -4.05 19.98
N ILE A 98 13.95 -2.73 20.15
CA ILE A 98 12.86 -1.74 20.15
C ILE A 98 12.14 -1.74 18.80
N ALA A 99 12.86 -1.64 17.69
CA ALA A 99 12.29 -1.64 16.35
C ALA A 99 11.48 -2.92 16.06
N GLY A 100 11.97 -4.07 16.52
CA GLY A 100 11.25 -5.35 16.40
C GLY A 100 9.98 -5.41 17.25
N TRP A 101 10.02 -4.86 18.47
CA TRP A 101 8.84 -4.74 19.33
C TRP A 101 7.81 -3.79 18.72
N LEU A 102 8.20 -2.58 18.30
CA LEU A 102 7.31 -1.63 17.61
C LEU A 102 6.65 -2.25 16.38
N LEU A 103 7.43 -2.96 15.55
CA LEU A 103 6.88 -3.67 14.39
C LEU A 103 5.82 -4.71 14.75
N THR A 104 6.02 -5.39 15.88
CA THR A 104 5.04 -6.36 16.39
C THR A 104 3.75 -5.66 16.78
N GLY A 105 3.84 -4.50 17.43
CA GLY A 105 2.69 -3.63 17.72
C GLY A 105 1.94 -3.21 16.46
N LEU A 106 2.65 -2.73 15.44
CA LEU A 106 2.05 -2.36 14.15
C LEU A 106 1.35 -3.55 13.47
N LYS A 107 1.94 -4.75 13.52
CA LYS A 107 1.31 -5.98 13.00
C LYS A 107 0.04 -6.34 13.75
N ILE A 108 -0.01 -6.12 15.07
CA ILE A 108 -1.23 -6.34 15.87
C ILE A 108 -2.31 -5.34 15.44
N GLN A 109 -1.98 -4.06 15.23
CA GLN A 109 -2.94 -3.07 14.73
C GLN A 109 -3.48 -3.43 13.33
N GLU A 110 -2.61 -3.85 12.41
CA GLU A 110 -3.03 -4.36 11.09
C GLU A 110 -3.99 -5.55 11.23
N ALA A 111 -3.73 -6.47 12.18
CA ALA A 111 -4.59 -7.61 12.46
C ALA A 111 -5.93 -7.21 13.10
N GLN A 112 -5.94 -6.24 14.01
CA GLN A 112 -7.16 -5.64 14.58
C GLN A 112 -8.06 -5.09 13.46
N LEU A 113 -7.51 -4.23 12.59
CA LEU A 113 -8.25 -3.63 11.47
C LEU A 113 -8.82 -4.68 10.52
N LYS A 114 -8.04 -5.73 10.23
CA LYS A 114 -8.48 -6.83 9.37
C LYS A 114 -9.64 -7.60 10.00
N LEU A 115 -9.56 -7.90 11.30
CA LEU A 115 -10.62 -8.59 12.01
C LEU A 115 -11.91 -7.77 12.07
N THR A 116 -11.81 -6.46 12.33
CA THR A 116 -12.97 -5.55 12.30
C THR A 116 -13.66 -5.55 10.93
N ASN A 117 -12.90 -5.53 9.83
CA ASN A 117 -13.44 -5.60 8.48
C ASN A 117 -14.14 -6.94 8.20
N ASP A 118 -13.51 -8.04 8.61
CA ASP A 118 -14.07 -9.37 8.40
C ASP A 118 -15.37 -9.57 9.20
N ILE A 119 -15.47 -9.01 10.41
CA ILE A 119 -16.71 -9.00 11.21
C ILE A 119 -17.82 -8.22 10.48
N ARG A 120 -17.55 -6.97 10.06
CA ARG A 120 -18.55 -6.16 9.34
C ARG A 120 -19.09 -6.83 8.08
N LYS A 121 -18.25 -7.59 7.38
CA LYS A 121 -18.66 -8.35 6.19
C LYS A 121 -19.52 -9.56 6.53
N ALA A 122 -19.30 -10.16 7.69
CA ALA A 122 -20.02 -11.35 8.14
C ALA A 122 -21.40 -11.05 8.72
N ASP A 123 -21.63 -9.82 9.23
CA ASP A 123 -22.87 -9.40 9.92
C ASP A 123 -24.17 -9.52 9.07
N GLN A 124 -24.09 -9.83 7.77
CA GLN A 124 -25.26 -10.00 6.90
C GLN A 124 -25.90 -11.40 6.94
N ASN A 125 -25.22 -12.43 7.49
CA ASN A 125 -25.73 -13.77 7.90
C ASN A 125 -24.53 -14.73 8.09
N PRO A 126 -23.87 -14.73 9.27
CA PRO A 126 -22.66 -15.52 9.45
C PRO A 126 -22.96 -17.01 9.54
N SER A 127 -22.14 -17.84 8.90
CA SER A 127 -22.15 -19.28 9.11
C SER A 127 -21.50 -19.63 10.45
N VAL A 128 -21.94 -20.72 11.11
CA VAL A 128 -21.29 -21.26 12.32
C VAL A 128 -19.78 -21.48 12.12
N ALA A 129 -19.36 -21.87 10.90
CA ALA A 129 -17.95 -22.04 10.57
C ALA A 129 -17.18 -20.71 10.44
N GLU A 130 -17.86 -19.61 10.09
CA GLU A 130 -17.30 -18.27 10.01
C GLU A 130 -17.21 -17.64 11.41
N ASP A 131 -18.22 -17.86 12.25
CA ASP A 131 -18.20 -17.45 13.66
C ASP A 131 -17.04 -18.11 14.42
N LEU A 132 -16.84 -19.42 14.21
CA LEU A 132 -15.73 -20.15 14.83
C LEU A 132 -14.37 -19.58 14.37
N LYS A 133 -14.21 -19.27 13.09
CA LYS A 133 -12.99 -18.62 12.57
C LYS A 133 -12.78 -17.23 13.17
N THR A 134 -13.85 -16.45 13.34
CA THR A 134 -13.79 -15.12 13.95
C THR A 134 -13.36 -15.23 15.41
N LEU A 135 -13.92 -16.19 16.15
CA LEU A 135 -13.57 -16.46 17.55
C LEU A 135 -12.11 -16.91 17.70
N GLU A 136 -11.63 -17.84 16.86
CA GLU A 136 -10.22 -18.24 16.85
C GLU A 136 -9.27 -17.05 16.60
N ARG A 137 -9.66 -16.14 15.69
CA ARG A 137 -8.88 -14.94 15.41
C ARG A 137 -8.88 -13.97 16.59
N ARG A 138 -10.03 -13.78 17.26
CA ARG A 138 -10.13 -12.98 18.49
C ARG A 138 -9.21 -13.52 19.58
N GLN A 139 -9.20 -14.83 19.83
CA GLN A 139 -8.33 -15.45 20.83
C GLN A 139 -6.84 -15.28 20.52
N ARG A 140 -6.44 -15.51 19.25
CA ARG A 140 -5.03 -15.28 18.84
C ARG A 140 -4.62 -13.83 19.00
N LEU A 141 -5.53 -12.91 18.68
CA LEU A 141 -5.31 -11.48 18.82
C LEU A 141 -5.16 -11.08 20.29
N GLU A 142 -6.03 -11.59 21.16
CA GLU A 142 -5.96 -11.38 22.61
C GLU A 142 -4.63 -11.84 23.21
N VAL A 143 -4.18 -13.06 22.88
CA VAL A 143 -2.86 -13.56 23.32
C VAL A 143 -1.73 -12.67 22.79
N SER A 144 -1.83 -12.20 21.55
CA SER A 144 -0.83 -11.29 20.96
C SER A 144 -0.81 -9.93 21.66
N ILE A 145 -1.97 -9.39 22.03
CA ILE A 145 -2.11 -8.14 22.77
C ILE A 145 -1.49 -8.28 24.16
N LEU A 146 -1.83 -9.33 24.90
CA LEU A 146 -1.32 -9.56 26.26
C LEU A 146 0.21 -9.73 26.27
N THR A 147 0.74 -10.54 25.35
CA THR A 147 2.20 -10.73 25.22
C THR A 147 2.91 -9.44 24.81
N PHE A 148 2.29 -8.61 23.98
CA PHE A 148 2.79 -7.30 23.59
C PHE A 148 2.79 -6.30 24.75
N GLN A 149 1.68 -6.21 25.50
CA GLN A 149 1.54 -5.34 26.67
C GLN A 149 2.54 -5.71 27.77
N HIS A 150 2.75 -6.99 28.04
CA HIS A 150 3.75 -7.42 29.00
C HIS A 150 5.18 -6.98 28.61
N ARG A 151 5.50 -7.00 27.31
CA ARG A 151 6.78 -6.50 26.81
C ARG A 151 6.86 -4.96 26.80
N SER A 152 5.73 -4.27 26.74
CA SER A 152 5.69 -2.80 26.71
C SER A 152 6.26 -2.16 27.98
N GLU A 153 6.08 -2.79 29.14
CA GLU A 153 6.60 -2.29 30.42
C GLU A 153 8.13 -2.13 30.40
N LYS A 154 8.83 -3.01 29.68
CA LYS A 154 10.28 -2.95 29.53
C LYS A 154 10.73 -1.69 28.79
N PHE A 155 10.01 -1.31 27.72
CA PHE A 155 10.44 -0.25 26.81
C PHE A 155 9.82 1.12 27.11
N MET A 156 8.58 1.15 27.62
CA MET A 156 7.85 2.39 27.90
C MET A 156 7.86 2.76 29.39
N GLY A 157 8.18 1.82 30.28
CA GLY A 157 8.07 2.01 31.72
C GLY A 157 6.63 2.27 32.19
N ARG A 158 6.50 2.78 33.41
CA ARG A 158 5.19 3.16 33.96
C ARG A 158 4.84 4.58 33.51
N LEU A 159 3.89 4.66 32.59
CA LEU A 159 3.37 5.92 32.06
C LEU A 159 2.61 6.71 33.12
N LYS A 160 2.78 8.03 33.14
CA LYS A 160 1.99 8.97 33.96
C LYS A 160 1.02 9.74 33.07
N ASP A 161 -0.20 9.94 33.58
CA ASP A 161 -1.24 10.81 32.98
C ASP A 161 -1.42 10.62 31.47
N VAL A 162 -1.81 9.40 31.05
CA VAL A 162 -2.15 9.10 29.65
C VAL A 162 -3.61 9.47 29.40
N PRO A 163 -3.91 10.43 28.50
CA PRO A 163 -5.27 10.70 28.08
C PRO A 163 -5.89 9.44 27.47
N ALA A 164 -7.09 9.05 27.91
CA ALA A 164 -7.87 8.02 27.23
C ALA A 164 -8.28 8.56 25.86
N MET A 165 -7.80 7.92 24.79
CA MET A 165 -8.05 8.36 23.42
C MET A 165 -9.25 7.61 22.85
N GLU A 166 -10.33 8.33 22.54
CA GLU A 166 -11.62 7.77 22.09
C GLU A 166 -11.74 7.66 20.56
N ASP A 167 -10.95 8.43 19.79
CA ASP A 167 -11.08 8.48 18.33
C ASP A 167 -10.35 7.35 17.61
N ARG A 168 -10.97 6.17 17.55
CA ARG A 168 -10.62 5.12 16.59
C ARG A 168 -11.63 5.17 15.44
N ASP A 169 -11.31 5.91 14.37
CA ASP A 169 -12.00 5.74 13.08
C ASP A 169 -11.75 4.31 12.60
N ASP A 170 -12.85 3.58 12.56
CA ASP A 170 -12.94 2.16 12.32
C ASP A 170 -12.86 1.83 10.81
N GLY A 171 -12.70 2.86 9.97
CA GLY A 171 -12.49 2.74 8.53
C GLY A 171 -13.77 2.47 7.75
N ALA A 172 -14.95 2.79 8.31
CA ALA A 172 -16.27 2.61 7.67
C ALA A 172 -16.35 3.24 6.26
N LEU A 173 -15.65 4.35 6.02
CA LEU A 173 -15.56 5.00 4.70
C LEU A 173 -15.20 4.04 3.56
N TRP A 174 -14.42 3.00 3.87
CA TRP A 174 -13.84 2.09 2.89
C TRP A 174 -14.54 0.72 2.85
N ASP A 175 -15.79 0.62 3.35
CA ASP A 175 -16.60 -0.60 3.26
C ASP A 175 -17.07 -0.92 1.84
N SER A 176 -17.23 0.11 1.00
CA SER A 176 -17.54 -0.02 -0.42
C SER A 176 -16.78 1.01 -1.25
N LEU A 177 -16.40 0.64 -2.49
CA LEU A 177 -15.90 1.59 -3.50
C LEU A 177 -17.03 2.35 -4.18
N ASP A 178 -18.23 1.77 -4.25
CA ASP A 178 -19.42 2.39 -4.81
C ASP A 178 -20.21 3.07 -3.71
N GLU A 179 -20.57 4.35 -3.92
CA GLU A 179 -21.55 5.04 -3.09
C GLU A 179 -22.93 4.53 -3.49
N ASN A 180 -23.41 3.50 -2.80
CA ASN A 180 -24.80 3.10 -2.93
C ASN A 180 -25.60 3.84 -1.86
N PRO A 181 -26.44 4.84 -2.19
CA PRO A 181 -27.21 5.62 -1.22
C PRO A 181 -28.21 4.78 -0.40
N PHE A 182 -28.38 3.51 -0.75
CA PHE A 182 -29.28 2.55 -0.10
C PHE A 182 -28.54 1.52 0.77
N GLN A 183 -27.21 1.66 0.97
CA GLN A 183 -26.53 0.89 2.00
C GLN A 183 -26.98 1.41 3.37
N ILE A 184 -27.89 0.66 3.99
CA ILE A 184 -28.24 0.82 5.40
C ILE A 184 -26.95 0.57 6.18
N HIS A 185 -26.33 1.64 6.65
CA HIS A 185 -25.32 1.52 7.70
C HIS A 185 -26.05 0.97 8.91
N PRO A 186 -25.54 -0.08 9.58
CA PRO A 186 -26.10 -0.50 10.86
C PRO A 186 -25.87 0.64 11.85
N GLU A 187 -26.87 1.52 11.93
CA GLU A 187 -27.05 2.47 13.01
C GLU A 187 -27.34 1.63 14.25
N ASP A 188 -26.41 1.66 15.19
CA ASP A 188 -26.59 1.21 16.57
C ASP A 188 -26.97 -0.27 16.74
N ALA A 189 -26.03 -1.16 16.42
CA ALA A 189 -25.98 -2.45 17.12
C ALA A 189 -25.58 -2.17 18.58
N GLU A 190 -26.58 -2.18 19.46
CA GLU A 190 -26.44 -2.09 20.92
C GLU A 190 -25.51 -3.20 21.41
N TYR A 191 -24.22 -2.88 21.61
CA TYR A 191 -23.25 -3.80 22.18
C TYR A 191 -23.51 -3.92 23.68
N SER A 192 -23.70 -5.14 24.18
CA SER A 192 -23.73 -5.44 25.61
C SER A 192 -22.48 -4.90 26.32
N GLU A 193 -22.68 -4.22 27.45
CA GLU A 193 -21.74 -3.30 28.11
C GLU A 193 -20.45 -3.87 28.73
N ASP A 194 -20.17 -5.18 28.70
CA ASP A 194 -19.22 -5.72 29.70
C ASP A 194 -17.80 -6.10 29.24
N ALA A 195 -17.41 -5.96 27.97
CA ALA A 195 -16.01 -6.17 27.57
C ALA A 195 -15.62 -5.45 26.26
N ILE A 196 -14.51 -4.70 26.27
CA ILE A 196 -13.91 -4.15 25.05
C ILE A 196 -13.36 -5.32 24.22
N PRO A 197 -13.86 -5.56 22.99
CA PRO A 197 -13.40 -6.68 22.19
C PRO A 197 -11.94 -6.48 21.72
N PRO A 198 -11.17 -7.55 21.48
CA PRO A 198 -9.73 -7.46 21.20
C PRO A 198 -9.41 -6.67 19.92
N GLU A 199 -10.33 -6.63 18.94
CA GLU A 199 -10.22 -5.78 17.74
C GLU A 199 -10.31 -4.27 18.03
N ARG A 200 -10.95 -3.87 19.15
CA ARG A 200 -11.07 -2.47 19.59
C ARG A 200 -10.09 -2.11 20.71
N ALA A 201 -9.41 -3.11 21.30
CA ALA A 201 -8.47 -2.90 22.40
C ALA A 201 -7.31 -1.96 22.01
N SER A 202 -6.99 -1.03 22.91
CA SER A 202 -5.86 -0.11 22.75
C SER A 202 -4.54 -0.81 23.06
N LEU A 203 -3.51 -0.51 22.26
CA LEU A 203 -2.16 -1.00 22.47
C LEU A 203 -1.30 0.06 23.14
N ASN A 204 -0.39 -0.38 24.01
CA ASN A 204 0.65 0.48 24.58
C ASN A 204 1.71 0.77 23.51
N LEU A 205 1.43 1.75 22.66
CA LEU A 205 2.33 2.29 21.65
C LEU A 205 2.46 3.80 21.84
N PRO A 206 3.62 4.41 21.53
CA PRO A 206 3.79 5.87 21.60
C PRO A 206 2.68 6.64 20.86
N LEU A 207 2.26 6.12 19.70
CA LEU A 207 1.12 6.63 18.95
C LEU A 207 -0.17 6.83 19.79
N GLN A 208 -0.47 5.90 20.70
CA GLN A 208 -1.71 5.90 21.46
C GLN A 208 -1.74 6.96 22.56
N ILE A 209 -0.55 7.41 22.98
CA ILE A 209 -0.36 8.43 24.01
C ILE A 209 -0.23 9.82 23.35
N GLY A 210 0.25 9.85 22.11
CA GLY A 210 0.45 11.06 21.31
C GLY A 210 1.80 11.72 21.58
N PHE A 211 2.25 12.53 20.61
CA PHE A 211 3.59 13.12 20.61
C PHE A 211 3.91 13.96 21.86
N MET A 212 2.98 14.81 22.30
CA MET A 212 3.18 15.69 23.47
C MET A 212 3.37 14.90 24.76
N ALA A 213 2.56 13.86 24.97
CA ALA A 213 2.67 13.00 26.14
C ALA A 213 3.88 12.05 26.04
N ALA A 214 4.28 11.65 24.82
CA ALA A 214 5.52 10.93 24.60
C ALA A 214 6.75 11.78 25.02
N ILE A 215 6.78 13.08 24.69
CA ILE A 215 7.83 13.99 25.17
C ILE A 215 7.81 14.10 26.70
N ALA A 216 6.63 14.29 27.31
CA ALA A 216 6.49 14.43 28.75
C ALA A 216 6.98 13.18 29.52
N ASN A 217 6.84 11.99 28.92
CA ASN A 217 7.31 10.72 29.49
C ASN A 217 8.72 10.32 29.02
N GLY A 218 9.44 11.17 28.28
CA GLY A 218 10.80 10.89 27.79
C GLY A 218 10.88 9.85 26.66
N LEU A 219 9.75 9.53 26.02
CA LEU A 219 9.61 8.53 24.94
C LEU A 219 9.80 9.12 23.53
N GLN A 220 10.44 10.28 23.41
CA GLN A 220 10.61 10.99 22.14
C GLN A 220 11.38 10.17 21.08
N THR A 221 12.41 9.43 21.49
CA THR A 221 13.22 8.59 20.59
C THR A 221 12.40 7.41 20.09
N LEU A 222 11.58 6.83 20.96
CA LEU A 222 10.69 5.72 20.64
C LEU A 222 9.59 6.15 19.67
N ALA A 223 9.00 7.33 19.89
CA ALA A 223 8.01 7.93 18.98
C ALA A 223 8.61 8.24 17.60
N ALA A 224 9.86 8.72 17.54
CA ALA A 224 10.55 8.96 16.28
C ALA A 224 10.82 7.65 15.50
N GLN A 225 11.23 6.58 16.19
CA GLN A 225 11.41 5.26 15.55
C GLN A 225 10.08 4.69 15.04
N GLU A 226 8.99 4.85 15.80
CA GLU A 226 7.65 4.45 15.37
C GLU A 226 7.22 5.24 14.13
N LEU A 227 7.46 6.55 14.10
CA LEU A 227 7.17 7.42 12.96
C LEU A 227 7.89 6.93 11.69
N GLU A 228 9.19 6.61 11.77
CA GLU A 228 9.93 6.08 10.62
C GLU A 228 9.39 4.74 10.13
N LEU A 229 8.97 3.86 11.03
CA LEU A 229 8.35 2.58 10.68
C LEU A 229 7.01 2.79 9.97
N HIS A 230 6.19 3.76 10.42
CA HIS A 230 4.95 4.12 9.72
C HIS A 230 5.22 4.65 8.31
N LYS A 231 6.24 5.49 8.10
CA LYS A 231 6.62 5.97 6.76
C LYS A 231 6.99 4.80 5.84
N GLY A 232 7.81 3.87 6.34
CA GLY A 232 8.17 2.65 5.62
C GLY A 232 6.95 1.80 5.26
N LEU A 233 6.03 1.64 6.21
CA LEU A 233 4.78 0.91 6.00
C LEU A 233 3.84 1.61 5.00
N MET A 234 3.73 2.94 5.04
CA MET A 234 2.93 3.70 4.08
C MET A 234 3.45 3.54 2.66
N ASN A 235 4.77 3.54 2.47
CA ASN A 235 5.38 3.31 1.16
C ASN A 235 5.03 1.93 0.62
N ASP A 236 5.10 0.90 1.46
CA ASP A 236 4.70 -0.47 1.09
C ASP A 236 3.20 -0.56 0.78
N ILE A 237 2.35 0.13 1.54
CA ILE A 237 0.90 0.18 1.30
C ILE A 237 0.60 0.88 -0.02
N LEU A 238 1.24 2.03 -0.29
CA LEU A 238 1.08 2.75 -1.56
C LEU A 238 1.55 1.91 -2.74
N HIS A 239 2.66 1.17 -2.59
CA HIS A 239 3.11 0.24 -3.62
C HIS A 239 2.07 -0.87 -3.87
N LYS A 240 1.57 -1.52 -2.82
CA LYS A 240 0.50 -2.53 -2.93
C LYS A 240 -0.77 -1.97 -3.55
N LEU A 241 -1.15 -0.73 -3.20
CA LEU A 241 -2.30 -0.04 -3.76
C LEU A 241 -2.12 0.17 -5.27
N ARG A 242 -0.96 0.66 -5.72
CA ARG A 242 -0.64 0.81 -7.15
C ARG A 242 -0.71 -0.54 -7.88
N MET A 243 -0.17 -1.61 -7.29
CA MET A 243 -0.24 -2.96 -7.86
C MET A 243 -1.67 -3.49 -7.96
N ALA A 244 -2.50 -3.28 -6.93
CA ALA A 244 -3.90 -3.70 -6.93
C ALA A 244 -4.72 -2.94 -7.99
N LEU A 245 -4.51 -1.62 -8.12
CA LEU A 245 -5.14 -0.79 -9.16
C LEU A 245 -4.65 -1.18 -10.56
N GLY A 246 -3.36 -1.48 -10.70
CA GLY A 246 -2.77 -2.03 -11.93
C GLY A 246 -3.42 -3.35 -12.33
N LEU A 247 -3.56 -4.29 -11.39
CA LEU A 247 -4.26 -5.57 -11.61
C LEU A 247 -5.72 -5.35 -12.00
N LYS A 248 -6.46 -4.48 -11.28
CA LYS A 248 -7.84 -4.12 -11.61
C LYS A 248 -7.95 -3.64 -13.07
N SER A 249 -7.06 -2.72 -13.48
CA SER A 249 -7.03 -2.20 -14.85
C SER A 249 -6.79 -3.29 -15.90
N TYR A 250 -5.85 -4.20 -15.61
CA TYR A 250 -5.48 -5.31 -16.48
C TYR A 250 -6.67 -6.27 -16.64
N LEU A 251 -7.38 -6.57 -15.55
CA LEU A 251 -8.56 -7.43 -15.57
C LEU A 251 -9.68 -6.83 -16.42
N TYR A 252 -9.94 -5.53 -16.31
CA TYR A 252 -10.92 -4.88 -17.21
C TYR A 252 -10.54 -5.03 -18.68
N ARG A 253 -9.27 -4.77 -19.03
CA ARG A 253 -8.79 -4.85 -20.42
C ARG A 253 -8.75 -6.28 -20.97
N LYS A 254 -8.31 -7.25 -20.18
CA LYS A 254 -8.00 -8.62 -20.66
C LYS A 254 -9.08 -9.65 -20.35
N ARG A 255 -9.93 -9.40 -19.37
CA ARG A 255 -10.97 -10.34 -18.94
C ARG A 255 -12.37 -9.79 -19.16
N VAL A 256 -12.65 -8.55 -18.73
CA VAL A 256 -14.00 -7.97 -18.80
C VAL A 256 -14.37 -7.54 -20.22
N HIS A 257 -13.57 -6.69 -20.87
CA HIS A 257 -13.88 -6.20 -22.22
C HIS A 257 -13.98 -7.29 -23.30
N PRO A 258 -13.11 -8.33 -23.33
CA PRO A 258 -13.23 -9.40 -24.31
C PRO A 258 -14.19 -10.54 -23.89
N ALA A 259 -14.90 -10.42 -22.76
CA ALA A 259 -15.84 -11.45 -22.32
C ALA A 259 -17.09 -11.47 -23.20
N ASN A 260 -17.23 -12.53 -24.00
CA ASN A 260 -18.35 -12.69 -24.94
C ASN A 260 -19.45 -13.61 -24.41
N SER A 261 -19.33 -14.12 -23.18
CA SER A 261 -20.32 -14.99 -22.56
C SER A 261 -20.60 -14.58 -21.11
N VAL A 262 -21.80 -14.89 -20.62
CA VAL A 262 -22.20 -14.64 -19.23
C VAL A 262 -21.21 -15.31 -18.27
N ARG A 263 -20.84 -16.57 -18.50
CA ARG A 263 -19.90 -17.30 -17.65
C ARG A 263 -18.51 -16.63 -17.58
N THR A 264 -17.99 -16.16 -18.71
CA THR A 264 -16.70 -15.46 -18.75
C THR A 264 -16.79 -14.08 -18.10
N MET A 265 -17.92 -13.38 -18.27
CA MET A 265 -18.17 -12.08 -17.64
C MET A 265 -18.25 -12.21 -16.13
N THR A 266 -19.05 -13.13 -15.60
CA THR A 266 -19.18 -13.37 -14.16
C THR A 266 -17.83 -13.73 -13.53
N ARG A 267 -17.01 -14.55 -14.19
CA ARG A 267 -15.66 -14.86 -13.70
C ARG A 267 -14.75 -13.64 -13.69
N ALA A 268 -14.78 -12.84 -14.75
CA ALA A 268 -14.01 -11.60 -14.81
C ALA A 268 -14.45 -10.60 -13.72
N GLN A 269 -15.75 -10.50 -13.45
CA GLN A 269 -16.30 -9.66 -12.38
C GLN A 269 -15.87 -10.14 -10.99
N VAL A 270 -15.81 -11.46 -10.74
CA VAL A 270 -15.28 -12.01 -9.48
C VAL A 270 -13.81 -11.66 -9.29
N GLU A 271 -12.99 -11.78 -10.34
CA GLU A 271 -11.58 -11.38 -10.30
C GLU A 271 -11.42 -9.88 -10.03
N VAL A 272 -12.24 -9.02 -10.67
CA VAL A 272 -12.25 -7.57 -10.42
C VAL A 272 -12.67 -7.26 -9.00
N HIS A 273 -13.72 -7.90 -8.48
CA HIS A 273 -14.16 -7.72 -7.11
C HIS A 273 -13.07 -8.11 -6.11
N ALA A 274 -12.32 -9.18 -6.35
CA ALA A 274 -11.17 -9.54 -5.52
C ALA A 274 -10.06 -8.47 -5.52
N ALA A 275 -9.78 -7.86 -6.68
CA ALA A 275 -8.86 -6.74 -6.77
C ALA A 275 -9.40 -5.51 -5.99
N ASP A 276 -10.70 -5.24 -6.06
CA ASP A 276 -11.35 -4.15 -5.33
C ASP A 276 -11.28 -4.31 -3.82
N GLN A 277 -11.50 -5.52 -3.32
CA GLN A 277 -11.32 -5.82 -1.90
C GLN A 277 -9.88 -5.59 -1.44
N THR A 278 -8.91 -5.82 -2.31
CA THR A 278 -7.49 -5.53 -2.02
C THR A 278 -7.22 -4.02 -2.00
N VAL A 279 -7.80 -3.26 -2.93
CA VAL A 279 -7.73 -1.79 -2.94
C VAL A 279 -8.31 -1.22 -1.65
N LEU A 280 -9.51 -1.64 -1.26
CA LEU A 280 -10.18 -1.19 -0.02
C LEU A 280 -9.38 -1.54 1.24
N ALA A 281 -8.77 -2.72 1.29
CA ALA A 281 -7.91 -3.09 2.41
C ALA A 281 -6.68 -2.16 2.49
N CYS A 282 -6.04 -1.85 1.36
CA CYS A 282 -4.89 -0.95 1.31
C CYS A 282 -5.26 0.48 1.71
N THR A 283 -6.42 1.00 1.29
CA THR A 283 -6.84 2.38 1.59
C THR A 283 -7.18 2.58 3.05
N ARG A 284 -7.79 1.58 3.70
CA ARG A 284 -8.01 1.57 5.17
C ARG A 284 -6.69 1.62 5.91
N LEU A 285 -5.77 0.71 5.57
CA LEU A 285 -4.46 0.67 6.19
C LEU A 285 -3.74 1.99 5.99
N TYR A 286 -3.78 2.56 4.79
CA TYR A 286 -3.19 3.86 4.50
C TYR A 286 -3.79 4.96 5.38
N SER A 287 -5.12 5.08 5.43
CA SER A 287 -5.82 6.12 6.20
C SER A 287 -5.52 6.04 7.69
N THR A 288 -5.48 4.83 8.25
CA THR A 288 -5.14 4.62 9.66
C THR A 288 -3.68 4.99 9.94
N ASN A 289 -2.74 4.60 9.07
CA ASN A 289 -1.33 4.93 9.23
C ASN A 289 -1.04 6.42 9.02
N GLN A 290 -1.78 7.08 8.12
CA GLN A 290 -1.66 8.52 7.92
C GLN A 290 -2.09 9.29 9.18
N ARG A 291 -3.22 8.90 9.78
CA ARG A 291 -3.65 9.44 11.09
C ARG A 291 -2.62 9.16 12.17
N ALA A 292 -1.95 8.00 12.12
CA ALA A 292 -0.91 7.67 13.06
C ALA A 292 0.30 8.61 12.95
N ILE A 293 0.77 8.87 11.73
CA ILE A 293 1.84 9.84 11.48
C ILE A 293 1.46 11.22 11.99
N MET A 294 0.25 11.71 11.68
CA MET A 294 -0.26 13.00 12.18
C MET A 294 -0.20 13.13 13.71
N ARG A 295 -0.42 12.03 14.45
CA ARG A 295 -0.39 12.01 15.92
C ARG A 295 1.02 11.95 16.51
N LEU A 296 2.00 11.46 15.76
CA LEU A 296 3.39 11.27 16.20
C LEU A 296 4.29 12.50 15.97
N GLY A 297 3.72 13.62 15.52
CA GLY A 297 4.47 14.87 15.31
C GLY A 297 5.10 14.89 13.92
N THR A 298 4.28 15.24 12.91
CA THR A 298 4.68 15.24 11.50
C THR A 298 5.42 16.52 11.12
N THR A 299 6.37 16.40 10.18
CA THR A 299 6.95 17.57 9.50
C THR A 299 6.05 18.02 8.34
N ASP A 300 6.11 19.30 7.96
CA ASP A 300 5.31 19.79 6.82
C ASP A 300 5.65 19.04 5.50
N GLU A 301 6.88 18.57 5.37
CA GLU A 301 7.34 17.72 4.25
C GLU A 301 6.60 16.38 4.21
N ASP A 302 6.44 15.72 5.35
CA ASP A 302 5.74 14.44 5.45
C ASP A 302 4.23 14.59 5.17
N LEU A 303 3.62 15.72 5.54
CA LEU A 303 2.22 16.03 5.21
C LEU A 303 2.03 16.29 3.70
N ALA A 304 3.03 16.91 3.05
CA ALA A 304 3.01 17.11 1.61
C ALA A 304 3.16 15.79 0.83
N LEU A 305 3.95 14.85 1.37
CA LEU A 305 4.21 13.53 0.79
C LEU A 305 3.05 12.56 1.00
N TYR A 306 2.53 12.46 2.23
CA TYR A 306 1.49 11.51 2.62
C TYR A 306 0.12 12.19 2.72
N ARG A 307 -0.48 12.47 1.56
CA ARG A 307 -1.77 13.16 1.43
C ARG A 307 -2.95 12.25 1.74
N PRO A 308 -4.12 12.80 2.17
CA PRO A 308 -5.31 12.00 2.38
C PRO A 308 -5.81 11.41 1.05
N LEU A 309 -6.30 10.16 1.10
CA LEU A 309 -6.89 9.49 -0.05
C LEU A 309 -8.38 9.82 -0.17
N ASP A 310 -8.81 10.26 -1.34
CA ASP A 310 -10.23 10.34 -1.72
C ASP A 310 -10.61 9.09 -2.55
N LYS A 311 -11.88 8.67 -2.51
CA LYS A 311 -12.40 7.60 -3.39
C LYS A 311 -12.16 7.92 -4.86
N LYS A 312 -12.16 9.21 -5.23
CA LYS A 312 -11.85 9.69 -6.59
C LYS A 312 -10.44 9.30 -7.05
N ASP A 313 -9.49 9.22 -6.13
CA ASP A 313 -8.10 8.85 -6.41
C ASP A 313 -7.95 7.36 -6.78
N LEU A 314 -8.93 6.54 -6.37
CA LEU A 314 -8.94 5.09 -6.59
C LEU A 314 -9.61 4.70 -7.91
N HIS A 315 -10.18 5.67 -8.62
CA HIS A 315 -10.90 5.41 -9.85
C HIS A 315 -9.91 5.07 -10.98
N VAL A 316 -9.81 3.78 -11.30
CA VAL A 316 -8.98 3.28 -12.39
C VAL A 316 -9.63 3.64 -13.72
N LYS A 317 -9.21 4.74 -14.33
CA LYS A 317 -9.53 4.99 -15.74
C LYS A 317 -8.69 4.04 -16.57
N THR A 318 -9.31 2.97 -17.05
CA THR A 318 -8.68 1.89 -17.81
C THR A 318 -7.99 2.36 -19.09
N ALA A 319 -8.18 3.60 -19.54
CA ALA A 319 -7.41 4.20 -20.62
C ALA A 319 -5.98 4.60 -20.21
N ILE A 320 -5.71 4.92 -18.94
CA ILE A 320 -4.54 5.71 -18.52
C ILE A 320 -3.23 4.93 -18.39
N ILE A 321 -3.29 3.61 -18.23
CA ILE A 321 -2.09 2.81 -17.92
C ILE A 321 -1.31 2.39 -19.18
N GLU A 322 -1.80 2.70 -20.39
CA GLU A 322 -0.96 2.64 -21.59
C GLU A 322 -0.29 4.00 -21.79
N ALA A 323 1.03 4.06 -21.67
CA ALA A 323 1.83 5.23 -22.07
C ALA A 323 1.59 5.64 -23.54
N SER A 324 0.98 4.76 -24.34
CA SER A 324 0.63 4.92 -25.76
C SER A 324 -0.80 5.41 -26.02
N THR A 325 -1.68 5.58 -25.02
CA THR A 325 -3.08 5.98 -25.28
C THR A 325 -3.20 7.49 -25.54
N SER A 326 -3.49 7.83 -26.79
CA SER A 326 -3.77 9.17 -27.29
C SER A 326 -4.93 9.86 -26.55
N GLY A 327 -4.74 11.11 -26.07
CA GLY A 327 -5.83 11.99 -25.61
C GLY A 327 -5.97 12.16 -24.09
N LEU A 328 -5.04 11.64 -23.30
CA LEU A 328 -5.10 11.68 -21.82
C LEU A 328 -4.38 12.86 -21.16
N ARG A 329 -3.94 13.84 -21.97
CA ARG A 329 -3.14 15.01 -21.55
C ARG A 329 -3.74 15.82 -20.39
N ASN A 330 -5.05 15.70 -20.15
CA ASN A 330 -5.78 16.46 -19.13
C ASN A 330 -6.38 15.58 -18.01
N VAL A 331 -6.04 14.29 -17.94
CA VAL A 331 -6.50 13.47 -16.82
C VAL A 331 -5.36 13.31 -15.81
N ASN A 332 -5.39 14.15 -14.79
CA ASN A 332 -4.45 14.05 -13.67
C ASN A 332 -4.55 12.65 -13.04
N LEU A 333 -3.43 11.94 -13.00
CA LEU A 333 -3.26 10.76 -12.16
C LEU A 333 -3.43 11.17 -10.70
N ALA A 334 -3.92 10.24 -9.87
CA ALA A 334 -3.93 10.46 -8.43
C ALA A 334 -2.51 10.77 -7.92
N TRP A 335 -2.40 11.63 -6.90
CA TRP A 335 -1.13 12.12 -6.37
C TRP A 335 -0.16 10.99 -5.99
N PHE A 336 -0.66 9.85 -5.52
CA PHE A 336 0.21 8.74 -5.15
C PHE A 336 0.88 8.06 -6.35
N TRP A 337 0.47 8.32 -7.60
CA TRP A 337 1.23 7.85 -8.78
C TRP A 337 2.47 8.68 -9.06
N THR A 338 2.47 9.96 -8.66
CA THR A 338 3.58 10.90 -8.83
C THR A 338 4.41 11.05 -7.57
N VAL A 339 3.93 10.56 -6.43
CA VAL A 339 4.76 10.44 -5.22
C VAL A 339 5.85 9.46 -5.55
N ASP A 340 7.02 10.06 -5.77
CA ASP A 340 8.22 9.31 -5.83
C ASP A 340 8.42 8.66 -4.46
N VAL A 341 8.41 7.33 -4.45
CA VAL A 341 8.78 6.56 -3.26
C VAL A 341 10.30 6.55 -3.11
N THR A 342 11.00 7.12 -4.09
CA THR A 342 12.34 7.66 -3.97
C THR A 342 12.31 9.19 -3.82
N GLY A 343 13.36 9.75 -3.25
CA GLY A 343 13.69 11.14 -3.53
C GLY A 343 14.77 11.02 -4.58
N ASP A 344 14.46 11.45 -5.81
CA ASP A 344 15.44 11.75 -6.83
C ASP A 344 16.21 13.03 -6.48
#